data_AF-A0A965YCY9-F1
#
_entry.id   AF-A0A965YCY9-F1
#
_cell.length_a   1.000
_cell.length_b   1.000
_cell.length_c   1.000
_cell.angle_alpha   90.00
_cell.angle_beta   90.00
_cell.angle_gamma   90.00
#
_symmetry.space_group_name_H-M   'P 1'
#
loop_
_entity.id
_entity.type
_entity.pdbx_description
1 polymer ?
#
loop_
_entity_poly.entity_id
_entity_poly.type
_entity_poly.pdbx_seq_one_letter_code
_entity_poly.pdbx_strand_id
1 'polypeptide(L)'
;MLQTRRLLAFSSRVHTYTLLLYLFFFLVYILGSFFPVDASFVALLQFSLHLISWTSLLFGFWILVFSVVVWVSDRVFPFSTAILTVGRMLVVFLLSLVVAILEQVIQQGVVVSL
;
A
#
# COMPACT_ATOMS: atom_id res chain seq x y z
N MET A 1 19.18 -4.22 -21.82
CA MET A 1 19.51 -3.11 -20.89
C MET A 1 18.49 -1.98 -20.92
N LEU A 2 18.20 -1.31 -22.05
CA LEU A 2 17.21 -0.22 -22.11
C LEU A 2 15.77 -0.65 -21.78
N GLN A 3 15.34 -1.83 -22.25
CA GLN A 3 13.99 -2.36 -21.98
C GLN A 3 13.78 -2.71 -20.50
N THR A 4 14.75 -3.35 -19.85
CA THR A 4 14.68 -3.73 -18.43
C THR A 4 14.59 -2.51 -17.52
N ARG A 5 15.36 -1.46 -17.80
CA ARG A 5 15.28 -0.17 -17.08
C ARG A 5 13.94 0.53 -17.30
N ARG A 6 13.37 0.46 -18.52
CA ARG A 6 12.03 1.00 -18.82
C ARG A 6 10.92 0.22 -18.11
N LEU A 7 11.02 -1.10 -18.01
CA LEU A 7 10.08 -1.93 -17.26
C LEU A 7 10.11 -1.59 -15.77
N LEU A 8 11.29 -1.41 -15.18
CA LEU A 8 11.45 -1.02 -13.78
C LEU A 8 10.88 0.39 -13.51
N ALA A 9 11.10 1.34 -14.42
CA ALA A 9 10.51 2.68 -14.33
C ALA A 9 8.98 2.68 -14.56
N PHE A 10 8.46 1.81 -15.42
CA PHE A 10 7.01 1.63 -15.61
C PHE A 10 6.38 1.02 -14.36
N SER A 11 6.96 -0.06 -13.84
CA SER A 11 6.51 -0.71 -12.61
C SER A 11 6.56 0.27 -11.42
N SER A 12 7.63 1.04 -11.26
CA SER A 12 7.68 2.08 -10.21
C SER A 12 6.56 3.12 -10.35
N ARG A 13 6.14 3.51 -11.57
CA ARG A 13 5.01 4.42 -11.76
C ARG A 13 3.68 3.78 -11.39
N VAL A 14 3.47 2.53 -11.80
CA VAL A 14 2.27 1.75 -11.41
C VAL A 14 2.17 1.66 -9.89
N HIS A 15 3.27 1.41 -9.19
CA HIS A 15 3.29 1.37 -7.72
C HIS A 15 2.95 2.72 -7.08
N THR A 16 3.28 3.84 -7.72
CA THR A 16 2.82 5.16 -7.27
C THR A 16 1.30 5.30 -7.40
N TYR A 17 0.72 4.82 -8.51
CA TYR A 17 -0.73 4.91 -8.73
C TYR A 17 -1.51 4.02 -7.75
N THR A 18 -0.99 2.84 -7.38
CA THR A 18 -1.62 2.01 -6.35
C THR A 18 -1.60 2.69 -4.99
N LEU A 19 -0.50 3.37 -4.63
CA LEU A 19 -0.42 4.17 -3.40
C LEU A 19 -1.41 5.34 -3.42
N LEU A 20 -1.53 6.06 -4.54
CA LEU A 20 -2.47 7.17 -4.67
C LEU A 20 -3.93 6.69 -4.56
N LEU A 21 -4.23 5.53 -5.15
CA LEU A 21 -5.54 4.89 -5.03
C LEU A 21 -5.83 4.48 -3.57
N TYR A 22 -4.83 3.90 -2.89
CA TYR A 22 -4.94 3.57 -1.46
C TYR A 22 -5.21 4.83 -0.61
N LEU A 23 -4.47 5.91 -0.86
CA LEU A 23 -4.66 7.20 -0.17
C LEU A 23 -6.07 7.75 -0.39
N PHE A 24 -6.58 7.66 -1.62
CA PHE A 24 -7.95 8.07 -1.95
C PHE A 24 -8.99 7.31 -1.12
N PHE A 25 -8.94 5.97 -1.10
CA PHE A 25 -9.88 5.18 -0.30
C PHE A 25 -9.70 5.40 1.20
N PHE A 26 -8.47 5.63 1.67
CA PHE A 26 -8.19 5.93 3.07
C PHE A 26 -8.83 7.25 3.49
N LEU A 27 -8.75 8.29 2.65
CA LEU A 27 -9.43 9.57 2.90
C LEU A 27 -10.95 9.42 2.89
N VAL A 28 -11.50 8.62 1.97
CA VAL A 28 -12.93 8.29 1.95
C VAL A 28 -13.33 7.55 3.24
N TYR A 29 -12.48 6.67 3.77
CA TYR A 29 -12.74 5.95 5.02
C TYR A 29 -12.77 6.87 6.22
N ILE A 30 -11.80 7.79 6.33
CA ILE A 30 -11.79 8.82 7.38
C ILE A 30 -13.03 9.71 7.26
N LEU A 31 -13.36 10.17 6.05
CA LEU A 31 -14.52 11.03 5.84
C LEU A 31 -15.82 10.30 6.18
N GLY A 32 -15.94 9.04 5.78
CA GLY A 32 -17.07 8.17 6.10
C GLY A 32 -17.28 7.98 7.60
N SER A 33 -16.21 8.04 8.41
CA SER A 33 -16.33 7.97 9.87
C SER A 33 -17.08 9.16 10.50
N PHE A 34 -17.26 10.28 9.80
CA PHE A 34 -17.97 11.46 10.32
C PHE A 34 -19.47 11.46 9.98
N PHE A 35 -19.91 10.58 9.07
CA PHE A 35 -21.30 10.53 8.60
C PHE A 35 -21.96 9.20 8.99
N PRO A 36 -23.28 9.16 9.18
CA PRO A 36 -24.02 7.92 9.32
C PRO A 36 -24.09 7.23 7.95
N VAL A 37 -23.12 6.37 7.65
CA VAL A 37 -23.06 5.60 6.41
C VAL A 37 -23.50 4.16 6.65
N ASP A 38 -24.09 3.52 5.64
CA ASP A 38 -24.54 2.13 5.68
C ASP A 38 -23.36 1.18 6.00
N ALA A 39 -23.60 0.18 6.86
CA ALA A 39 -22.60 -0.83 7.23
C ALA A 39 -22.07 -1.61 6.01
N SER A 40 -22.90 -1.83 5.00
CA SER A 40 -22.50 -2.49 3.75
C SER A 40 -21.45 -1.67 2.97
N PHE A 41 -21.56 -0.34 3.00
CA PHE A 41 -20.59 0.55 2.38
C PHE A 41 -19.25 0.53 3.12
N VAL A 42 -19.28 0.56 4.47
CA VAL A 42 -18.07 0.48 5.30
C VAL A 42 -17.32 -0.84 5.05
N ALA A 43 -18.04 -1.97 5.00
CA ALA A 43 -17.45 -3.27 4.72
C ALA A 43 -16.80 -3.33 3.32
N LEU A 44 -17.45 -2.76 2.30
CA LEU A 44 -16.89 -2.67 0.94
C LEU A 44 -15.62 -1.81 0.90
N LEU A 45 -15.60 -0.72 1.66
CA LEU A 45 -14.46 0.18 1.74
C LEU A 45 -13.27 -0.47 2.45
N GLN A 46 -13.51 -1.19 3.55
CA GLN A 46 -12.50 -1.99 4.24
C GLN A 46 -11.95 -3.10 3.34
N PHE A 47 -12.81 -3.83 2.64
CA PHE A 47 -12.40 -4.84 1.66
C PHE A 47 -11.49 -4.24 0.58
N SER A 48 -11.87 -3.08 0.04
CA SER A 48 -11.09 -2.37 -0.99
C SER A 48 -9.73 -1.93 -0.47
N LEU A 49 -9.67 -1.34 0.74
CA LEU A 49 -8.42 -0.97 1.39
C LEU A 49 -7.50 -2.18 1.61
N HIS A 50 -8.06 -3.29 2.09
CA HIS A 50 -7.30 -4.52 2.32
C HIS A 50 -6.75 -5.09 1.00
N LEU A 51 -7.58 -5.18 -0.03
CA LEU A 51 -7.19 -5.68 -1.35
C LEU A 51 -6.07 -4.83 -1.97
N ILE A 52 -6.19 -3.50 -1.91
CA ILE A 52 -5.18 -2.59 -2.47
C ILE A 52 -3.88 -2.65 -1.65
N SER A 53 -3.97 -2.74 -0.32
CA SER A 53 -2.80 -2.92 0.56
C SER A 53 -1.98 -4.15 0.14
N TRP A 54 -2.62 -5.33 0.09
CA TRP A 54 -1.96 -6.57 -0.31
C TRP A 54 -1.39 -6.50 -1.72
N THR A 55 -2.15 -5.94 -2.66
CA THR A 55 -1.70 -5.80 -4.05
C THR A 55 -0.48 -4.88 -4.14
N SER A 56 -0.47 -3.76 -3.42
CA SER A 56 0.66 -2.82 -3.41
C SER A 56 1.90 -3.46 -2.78
N LEU A 57 1.75 -4.21 -1.69
CA LEU A 57 2.85 -4.91 -1.03
C LEU A 57 3.44 -5.99 -1.93
N LEU A 58 2.60 -6.83 -2.54
CA LEU A 58 3.04 -7.89 -3.44
C LEU A 58 3.76 -7.31 -4.67
N PHE A 59 3.24 -6.22 -5.20
CA PHE A 59 3.87 -5.53 -6.32
C PHE A 59 5.22 -4.88 -5.94
N GLY A 60 5.29 -4.25 -4.77
CA GLY A 60 6.53 -3.70 -4.22
C GLY A 60 7.60 -4.78 -3.97
N PHE A 61 7.20 -5.94 -3.43
CA PHE A 61 8.06 -7.10 -3.28
C PHE A 61 8.63 -7.54 -4.64
N TRP A 62 7.81 -7.59 -5.68
CA TRP A 62 8.26 -7.96 -7.01
C TRP A 62 9.24 -6.97 -7.63
N ILE A 63 9.05 -5.67 -7.41
CA ILE A 63 10.03 -4.65 -7.82
C ILE A 63 11.38 -4.86 -7.13
N LEU A 64 11.39 -5.23 -5.85
CA LEU A 64 12.63 -5.53 -5.14
C LEU A 64 13.32 -6.76 -5.71
N VAL A 65 12.58 -7.82 -6.01
CA VAL A 65 13.14 -9.03 -6.65
C VAL A 65 13.73 -8.69 -8.02
N PHE A 66 13.02 -7.92 -8.86
CA PHE A 66 13.58 -7.45 -10.13
C PHE A 66 14.83 -6.59 -9.96
N SER A 67 14.89 -5.77 -8.90
CA SER A 67 16.08 -4.96 -8.59
C SER A 67 17.30 -5.83 -8.26
N VAL A 68 17.10 -6.94 -7.53
CA VAL A 68 18.16 -7.92 -7.23
C VAL A 68 18.60 -8.67 -8.50
N VAL A 69 17.66 -9.08 -9.35
CA VAL A 69 17.98 -9.75 -10.63
C VAL A 69 18.81 -8.84 -11.53
N VAL A 70 18.44 -7.55 -11.63
CA VAL A 70 19.22 -6.56 -12.37
C VAL A 70 20.61 -6.37 -11.78
N TRP A 71 20.74 -6.39 -10.45
CA TRP A 71 22.05 -6.28 -9.80
C TRP A 71 22.98 -7.45 -10.13
N VAL A 72 22.46 -8.68 -10.13
CA VAL A 72 23.24 -9.87 -10.52
C VAL A 72 23.68 -9.81 -11.98
N SER A 73 22.83 -9.31 -12.87
CA SER A 73 23.11 -9.23 -14.31
C SER A 73 24.02 -8.07 -14.70
N ASP A 74 23.74 -6.85 -14.22
CA ASP A 74 24.41 -5.61 -14.66
C ASP A 74 25.49 -5.12 -13.67
N ARG A 75 25.65 -5.77 -12.50
CA ARG A 75 26.52 -5.36 -11.37
C ARG A 75 26.29 -3.94 -10.83
N VAL A 76 25.30 -3.22 -11.35
CA VAL A 76 24.90 -1.88 -10.91
C VAL A 76 23.55 -1.99 -10.21
N PHE A 77 23.53 -1.72 -8.90
CA PHE A 77 22.30 -1.81 -8.11
C PHE A 77 21.43 -0.55 -8.31
N PRO A 78 20.13 -0.69 -8.67
CA PRO A 78 19.21 0.45 -8.83
C PRO A 78 18.72 0.96 -7.46
N PHE A 79 19.63 1.55 -6.68
CA PHE A 79 19.39 1.99 -5.30
C PHE A 79 18.21 2.94 -5.16
N SER A 80 18.10 3.93 -6.04
CA SER A 80 17.02 4.91 -6.00
C SER A 80 15.64 4.24 -6.12
N THR A 81 15.49 3.27 -7.02
CA THR A 81 14.20 2.60 -7.27
C THR A 81 13.83 1.64 -6.15
N ALA A 82 14.82 0.94 -5.60
CA ALA A 82 14.64 0.04 -4.46
C ALA A 82 14.22 0.81 -3.18
N ILE A 83 14.96 1.85 -2.82
CA ILE A 83 14.66 2.69 -1.63
C ILE A 83 13.27 3.32 -1.75
N LEU A 84 12.94 3.89 -2.91
CA LEU A 84 11.63 4.50 -3.12
C LEU A 84 10.49 3.49 -2.99
N THR A 85 10.73 2.24 -3.40
CA THR A 85 9.74 1.15 -3.29
C THR A 85 9.55 0.73 -1.84
N VAL A 86 10.63 0.59 -1.08
CA VAL A 86 10.57 0.32 0.37
C VAL A 86 9.83 1.44 1.10
N GLY A 87 10.14 2.71 0.80
CA GLY A 87 9.45 3.85 1.39
C GLY A 87 7.94 3.83 1.15
N ARG A 88 7.51 3.50 -0.07
CA ARG A 88 6.08 3.38 -0.40
C ARG A 88 5.39 2.22 0.32
N MET A 89 6.06 1.07 0.41
CA MET A 89 5.52 -0.07 1.18
C MET A 89 5.39 0.27 2.66
N LEU A 90 6.36 1.00 3.24
CA LEU A 90 6.26 1.49 4.62
C LEU A 90 5.08 2.44 4.80
N VAL A 91 4.83 3.35 3.86
CA VAL A 91 3.65 4.24 3.92
C VAL A 91 2.36 3.45 3.89
N VAL A 92 2.19 2.51 2.96
CA VAL A 92 1.00 1.65 2.89
C VAL A 92 0.84 0.83 4.17
N PHE A 93 1.93 0.28 4.71
CA PHE A 93 1.93 -0.48 5.95
C PHE A 93 1.47 0.38 7.14
N LEU A 94 2.05 1.56 7.33
CA LEU A 94 1.66 2.47 8.41
C LEU A 94 0.18 2.88 8.32
N LEU A 95 -0.29 3.23 7.12
CA LEU A 95 -1.70 3.58 6.94
C LEU A 95 -2.62 2.38 7.17
N SER A 96 -2.23 1.17 6.75
CA SER A 96 -3.00 -0.04 7.02
C SER A 96 -3.09 -0.37 8.51
N LEU A 97 -2.02 -0.10 9.26
CA LEU A 97 -1.99 -0.23 10.71
C LEU A 97 -2.94 0.77 11.39
N VAL A 98 -2.98 2.02 10.90
CA VAL A 98 -3.96 3.01 11.37
C VAL A 98 -5.40 2.54 11.12
N VAL A 99 -5.69 2.00 9.93
CA VAL A 99 -7.03 1.44 9.62
C VAL A 99 -7.36 0.28 10.55
N ALA A 100 -6.43 -0.64 10.82
CA ALA A 100 -6.63 -1.77 11.71
C ALA A 100 -6.91 -1.33 13.16
N ILE A 101 -6.19 -0.31 13.65
CA ILE A 101 -6.45 0.28 14.98
C ILE A 101 -7.85 0.90 15.01
N LEU A 102 -8.21 1.70 13.99
CA LEU A 102 -9.54 2.31 13.91
C LEU A 102 -10.64 1.25 13.89
N GLU A 103 -10.47 0.20 13.09
CA GLU A 103 -11.41 -0.92 13.04
C GLU A 103 -11.56 -1.59 14.41
N GLN A 104 -10.45 -1.84 15.11
CA GLN A 104 -10.49 -2.43 16.45
C GLN A 104 -11.26 -1.53 17.43
N VAL A 105 -11.01 -0.22 17.41
CA VAL A 105 -11.72 0.74 18.27
C VAL A 105 -13.22 0.80 17.92
N ILE A 106 -13.57 0.74 16.64
CA ILE A 106 -14.97 0.82 16.18
C ILE A 106 -15.74 -0.47 16.48
N GLN A 107 -15.16 -1.65 16.26
CA GLN A 107 -15.83 -2.94 16.43
C GLN A 107 -15.89 -3.41 17.89
N GLN A 108 -14.80 -3.24 18.65
CA GLN A 108 -14.76 -3.72 20.02
C GLN A 108 -15.29 -2.67 21.02
N GLY A 109 -15.39 -1.40 20.61
CA GLY A 109 -15.47 -0.30 21.56
C GLY A 109 -14.20 -0.24 22.41
N VAL A 110 -13.97 0.86 23.12
CA VAL A 110 -12.89 0.91 24.11
C VAL A 110 -13.29 0.03 25.30
N VAL A 111 -13.04 -1.27 25.21
CA VAL A 111 -13.12 -2.16 26.38
C VAL A 111 -11.81 -1.97 27.13
N VAL A 112 -11.77 -0.98 28.02
CA VAL A 112 -10.80 -0.97 29.12
C VAL A 112 -11.15 -2.19 29.98
N SER A 113 -10.58 -3.34 29.66
CA SER A 113 -10.55 -4.46 30.59
C SER A 113 -9.44 -4.15 31.59
N LEU A 114 -9.89 -3.82 32.80
CA LEU A 114 -9.06 -3.60 33.98
C LEU A 114 -8.69 -4.95 34.61
#